data_AF-A0A914PYV2-F1
#
_entry.id   AF-A0A914PYV2-F1
#
_cell.length_a   1.000
_cell.length_b   1.000
_cell.length_c   1.000
_cell.angle_alpha   90.00
_cell.angle_beta   90.00
_cell.angle_gamma   90.00
#
_symmetry.space_group_name_H-M   'P 1'
#
loop_
_entity.id
_entity.type
_entity.pdbx_description
1 polymer ?
#
loop_
_entity_poly.entity_id
_entity_poly.type
_entity_poly.pdbx_seq_one_letter_code
_entity_poly.pdbx_strand_id
1 'polypeptide(L)'
;MFIKILYLFYISYVYGNPPFRESGTTTILPHCSYNSIMEGQIETSGDDRDGTATATNVTGSIMFHMSLNETACIKLETNGTLPGHVGTSSILHSVEFLRLEHHYSITGKYIFGIPSISFDCKCDCAGGDPICTFEEYYHKNCTSSSAAPLCYASFLPFQSNIGCFSSQPSAVCCKMSIRPHENWMFEALTISQPSTVLVLRYRIFEKLNRGWKKSVDEKISVDLNSGGAKYDLNREHRIELIASGSRPHRQLEPGNYFWQIGTGLNEKPQLRGKIAINDFNETSLEKLGWFRMEGNAWAIKNGLGRMPKAQHIQVKDCKAQSYLTTLDAEQFVLEGSDDKILSYNLGSAIIDDPWIGGIEIGNRAITVNHAEGTSLLLTLKAKSQPKAVHHISQFSSFNGSIQLDKDSNRFLNLTFLDTRGTLIGQVFSSETRTQMDIVFSIQTSTNIEDFFKAIVSLPSTIDSRRYICIHASGDLDSQQCQWLEYKADPLNLNRISHRWQQAHSNCNGCNERGVDLFLTNLDPRKWFDGLNSPAEIMMCVFEILLGIVLFMATIALCTKCFIPLTRWLICIPKMPKK
;
A
#
# COMPACT_ATOMS: atom_id res chain seq x y z
N MET A 1 -56.06 41.27 19.63
CA MET A 1 -55.40 40.45 18.59
C MET A 1 -54.21 39.64 19.13
N PHE A 2 -53.41 40.19 20.05
CA PHE A 2 -52.26 39.49 20.67
C PHE A 2 -52.60 38.28 21.58
N ILE A 3 -53.77 38.27 22.24
CA ILE A 3 -54.16 37.18 23.16
C ILE A 3 -54.57 35.89 22.40
N LYS A 4 -55.02 35.98 21.14
CA LYS A 4 -55.35 34.80 20.34
C LYS A 4 -54.13 34.06 19.80
N ILE A 5 -52.99 34.74 19.62
CA ILE A 5 -51.76 34.13 19.13
C ILE A 5 -51.06 33.34 20.24
N LEU A 6 -51.08 33.84 21.48
CA LEU A 6 -50.53 33.11 22.64
C LEU A 6 -51.31 31.83 22.98
N TYR A 7 -52.63 31.81 22.77
CA TYR A 7 -53.44 30.61 23.01
C TYR A 7 -53.17 29.50 21.97
N LEU A 8 -52.86 29.86 20.72
CA LEU A 8 -52.48 28.90 19.67
C LEU A 8 -51.07 28.31 19.88
N PHE A 9 -50.14 29.10 20.44
CA PHE A 9 -48.82 28.59 20.83
C PHE A 9 -48.88 27.67 22.07
N TYR A 10 -49.75 27.97 23.03
CA TYR A 10 -49.91 27.12 24.22
C TYR A 10 -50.57 25.77 23.89
N ILE A 11 -51.55 25.73 22.98
CA ILE A 11 -52.15 24.46 22.52
C ILE A 11 -51.15 23.61 21.73
N SER A 12 -50.24 24.23 20.96
CA SER A 12 -49.21 23.50 20.20
C SER A 12 -48.04 22.99 21.08
N TYR A 13 -47.87 23.55 22.29
CA TYR A 13 -46.84 23.11 23.24
C TYR A 13 -47.35 22.06 24.25
N VAL A 14 -48.66 22.06 24.53
CA VAL A 14 -49.29 21.13 25.50
C VAL A 14 -49.85 19.87 24.81
N TYR A 15 -50.21 19.93 23.53
CA TYR A 15 -50.39 18.71 22.72
C TYR A 15 -49.07 18.34 22.06
N GLY A 16 -48.24 17.64 22.84
CA GLY A 16 -47.13 16.87 22.30
C GLY A 16 -47.62 16.05 21.12
N ASN A 17 -46.83 16.08 20.04
CA ASN A 17 -47.03 15.24 18.86
C ASN A 17 -47.53 13.87 19.32
N PRO A 18 -48.68 13.38 18.83
CA PRO A 18 -49.03 11.99 19.08
C PRO A 18 -47.82 11.15 18.67
N PRO A 19 -47.42 10.13 19.44
CA PRO A 19 -46.32 9.28 19.03
C PRO A 19 -46.63 8.85 17.61
N PHE A 20 -45.72 9.18 16.71
CA PHE A 20 -45.76 8.76 15.33
C PHE A 20 -46.06 7.26 15.39
N ARG A 21 -47.29 6.91 15.00
CA ARG A 21 -47.74 5.54 14.96
C ARG A 21 -46.94 4.96 13.81
N GLU A 22 -45.74 4.46 14.10
CA GLU A 22 -44.98 3.65 13.15
C GLU A 22 -45.98 2.61 12.66
N SER A 23 -46.35 2.76 11.38
CA SER A 23 -47.00 1.72 10.61
C SER A 23 -46.23 0.44 10.91
N GLY A 24 -46.92 -0.56 11.45
CA GLY A 24 -46.30 -1.77 11.99
C GLY A 24 -45.20 -2.28 11.05
N THR A 25 -43.96 -2.00 11.43
CA THR A 25 -42.82 -2.68 10.85
C THR A 25 -42.94 -4.09 11.35
N THR A 26 -43.40 -4.99 10.47
CA THR A 26 -43.32 -6.43 10.70
C THR A 26 -41.88 -6.73 11.09
N THR A 27 -41.64 -6.94 12.39
CA THR A 27 -40.30 -7.10 12.91
C THR A 27 -39.86 -8.49 12.51
N ILE A 28 -39.01 -8.58 11.50
CA ILE A 28 -38.51 -9.85 10.96
C ILE A 28 -37.60 -10.47 12.02
N LEU A 29 -37.91 -11.70 12.43
CA LEU A 29 -37.06 -12.47 13.33
C LEU A 29 -35.75 -12.87 12.64
N PRO A 30 -34.63 -12.89 13.36
CA PRO A 30 -33.39 -13.43 12.80
C PRO A 30 -33.55 -14.92 12.51
N HIS A 31 -32.78 -15.40 11.53
CA HIS A 31 -32.60 -16.84 11.35
C HIS A 31 -31.76 -17.37 12.50
N CYS A 32 -32.17 -18.49 13.09
CA CYS A 32 -31.54 -19.05 14.27
C CYS A 32 -30.72 -20.25 13.80
N SER A 33 -29.40 -20.13 13.85
CA SER A 33 -28.49 -21.17 13.37
C SER A 33 -28.60 -22.43 14.22
N TYR A 34 -28.40 -23.59 13.59
CA TYR A 34 -28.24 -24.84 14.32
C TYR A 34 -26.83 -24.88 14.91
N ASN A 35 -26.72 -24.68 16.22
CA ASN A 35 -25.46 -24.73 16.94
C ASN A 35 -25.38 -26.05 17.73
N SER A 36 -24.17 -26.60 17.92
CA SER A 36 -23.96 -27.69 18.87
C SER A 36 -24.07 -27.16 20.29
N ILE A 37 -24.87 -27.81 21.15
CA ILE A 37 -25.26 -27.26 22.44
C ILE A 37 -24.93 -28.25 23.55
N MET A 38 -24.35 -27.75 24.63
CA MET A 38 -24.28 -28.45 25.91
C MET A 38 -25.16 -27.72 26.92
N GLU A 39 -26.24 -28.37 27.32
CA GLU A 39 -27.13 -27.89 28.38
C GLU A 39 -26.69 -28.48 29.72
N GLY A 40 -26.72 -27.66 30.76
CA GLY A 40 -26.38 -28.08 32.11
C GLY A 40 -27.04 -27.23 33.18
N GLN A 41 -26.91 -27.66 34.42
CA GLN A 41 -27.30 -26.89 35.60
C GLN A 41 -26.07 -26.69 36.48
N ILE A 42 -25.90 -25.47 36.97
CA ILE A 42 -24.84 -25.10 37.89
C ILE A 42 -25.50 -24.89 39.25
N GLU A 43 -25.18 -25.75 40.20
CA GLU A 43 -25.59 -25.61 41.60
C GLU A 43 -24.52 -24.81 42.34
N THR A 44 -24.89 -23.63 42.84
CA THR A 44 -24.04 -22.89 43.78
C THR A 44 -24.55 -23.07 45.20
N SER A 45 -23.71 -23.66 46.04
CA SER A 45 -23.91 -23.70 47.49
C SER A 45 -23.50 -22.36 48.08
N GLY A 46 -24.42 -21.68 48.76
CA GLY A 46 -24.10 -20.50 49.55
C GLY A 46 -23.26 -20.90 50.76
N ASP A 47 -22.09 -20.29 50.92
CA ASP A 47 -21.19 -20.51 52.05
C ASP A 47 -21.61 -19.60 53.20
N ASP A 48 -22.65 -19.99 53.95
CA ASP A 48 -23.07 -19.31 55.17
C ASP A 48 -22.52 -20.05 56.40
N ARG A 49 -21.81 -19.30 57.25
CA ARG A 49 -21.15 -19.79 58.47
C ARG A 49 -22.11 -20.26 59.58
N ASP A 50 -23.43 -20.20 59.37
CA ASP A 50 -24.45 -20.49 60.38
C ASP A 50 -25.42 -21.59 59.92
N GLY A 51 -24.93 -22.85 59.90
CA GLY A 51 -25.62 -24.10 60.26
C GLY A 51 -27.10 -24.38 59.90
N THR A 52 -27.74 -23.60 59.04
CA THR A 52 -29.15 -23.72 58.66
C THR A 52 -29.24 -23.94 57.15
N ALA A 53 -30.16 -24.83 56.75
CA ALA A 53 -30.22 -25.47 55.44
C ALA A 53 -29.93 -24.50 54.27
N THR A 54 -28.89 -24.83 53.51
CA THR A 54 -28.39 -24.06 52.36
C THR A 54 -29.45 -23.97 51.26
N ALA A 55 -29.86 -22.75 50.92
CA ALA A 55 -30.59 -22.51 49.68
C ALA A 55 -29.64 -22.77 48.50
N THR A 56 -29.79 -23.92 47.84
CA THR A 56 -29.07 -24.22 46.60
C THR A 56 -29.63 -23.37 45.48
N ASN A 57 -28.83 -22.43 44.97
CA ASN A 57 -29.22 -21.66 43.79
C ASN A 57 -28.87 -22.48 42.55
N VAL A 58 -29.88 -23.10 41.94
CA VAL A 58 -29.74 -23.79 40.66
C VAL A 58 -29.83 -22.76 39.54
N THR A 59 -28.77 -22.64 38.74
CA THR A 59 -28.74 -21.78 37.55
C THR A 59 -28.65 -22.65 36.30
N GLY A 60 -29.51 -22.38 35.32
CA GLY A 60 -29.44 -23.03 34.01
C GLY A 60 -28.26 -22.48 33.21
N SER A 61 -27.50 -23.35 32.58
CA SER A 61 -26.37 -22.98 31.74
C SER A 61 -26.47 -23.65 30.39
N ILE A 62 -26.18 -22.89 29.34
CA ILE A 62 -26.10 -23.39 27.97
C ILE A 62 -24.77 -22.93 27.37
N MET A 63 -24.03 -23.88 26.82
CA MET A 63 -22.78 -23.63 26.11
C MET A 63 -22.98 -23.96 24.64
N PHE A 64 -22.57 -23.05 23.76
CA PHE A 64 -22.67 -23.26 22.33
C PHE A 64 -21.51 -22.62 21.60
N HIS A 65 -21.12 -23.26 20.50
CA HIS A 65 -20.13 -22.74 19.58
C HIS A 65 -20.82 -21.90 18.51
N MET A 66 -20.19 -20.80 18.13
CA MET A 66 -20.66 -19.94 17.04
C MET A 66 -19.53 -19.58 16.09
N SER A 67 -19.85 -19.47 14.81
CA SER A 67 -19.00 -18.92 13.77
C SER A 67 -19.45 -17.50 13.36
N LEU A 68 -18.64 -16.81 12.57
CA LEU A 68 -18.92 -15.44 12.13
C LEU A 68 -20.24 -15.37 11.35
N ASN A 69 -21.04 -14.36 11.62
CA ASN A 69 -22.39 -14.12 11.09
C ASN A 69 -23.47 -15.12 11.54
N GLU A 70 -23.17 -16.06 12.44
CA GLU A 70 -24.20 -16.91 13.03
C GLU A 70 -25.03 -16.16 14.07
N THR A 71 -26.27 -16.62 14.25
CA THR A 71 -27.14 -16.12 15.32
C THR A 71 -27.66 -17.28 16.16
N ALA A 72 -27.32 -17.27 17.44
CA ALA A 72 -27.89 -18.19 18.42
C ALA A 72 -29.18 -17.62 18.99
N CYS A 73 -30.24 -18.43 19.03
CA CYS A 73 -31.52 -18.05 19.60
C CYS A 73 -31.85 -18.91 20.81
N ILE A 74 -32.20 -18.25 21.91
CA ILE A 74 -32.47 -18.89 23.19
C ILE A 74 -33.83 -18.42 23.68
N LYS A 75 -34.71 -19.38 23.94
CA LYS A 75 -36.02 -19.15 24.52
C LYS A 75 -35.94 -19.35 26.02
N LEU A 76 -36.38 -18.33 26.76
CA LEU A 76 -36.59 -18.41 28.21
C LEU A 76 -38.08 -18.46 28.49
N GLU A 77 -38.47 -19.39 29.34
CA GLU A 77 -39.82 -19.48 29.88
C GLU A 77 -39.84 -18.72 31.21
N THR A 78 -40.53 -17.58 31.24
CA THR A 78 -40.71 -16.81 32.46
C THR A 78 -42.11 -17.04 33.01
N ASN A 79 -42.20 -17.38 34.30
CA ASN A 79 -43.47 -17.41 35.01
C ASN A 79 -43.88 -15.95 35.30
N GLY A 80 -44.70 -15.36 34.45
CA GLY A 80 -45.18 -14.00 34.63
C GLY A 80 -46.18 -13.92 35.79
N THR A 81 -45.81 -13.23 36.87
CA THR A 81 -46.74 -12.76 37.92
C THR A 81 -47.10 -11.30 37.70
N LEU A 82 -47.43 -10.91 36.46
CA LEU A 82 -47.98 -9.59 36.16
C LEU A 82 -49.51 -9.63 36.32
N PRO A 83 -50.12 -8.67 37.05
CA PRO A 83 -51.55 -8.68 37.31
C PRO A 83 -52.31 -8.46 35.99
N GLY A 84 -53.00 -9.50 35.51
CA GLY A 84 -53.84 -9.45 34.30
C GLY A 84 -53.49 -10.47 33.19
N HIS A 85 -52.35 -11.14 33.26
CA HIS A 85 -51.97 -12.20 32.32
C HIS A 85 -51.49 -13.45 33.06
N VAL A 86 -52.40 -14.39 33.29
CA VAL A 86 -52.07 -15.75 33.72
C VAL A 86 -51.64 -16.54 32.48
N GLY A 87 -50.34 -16.61 32.24
CA GLY A 87 -49.76 -17.38 31.14
C GLY A 87 -48.24 -17.37 31.16
N THR A 88 -47.63 -18.42 30.59
CA THR A 88 -46.18 -18.48 30.37
C THR A 88 -45.81 -17.51 29.24
N SER A 89 -45.16 -16.38 29.58
CA SER A 89 -44.58 -15.51 28.56
C SER A 89 -43.26 -16.11 28.09
N SER A 90 -43.19 -16.41 26.80
CA SER A 90 -41.98 -16.88 26.13
C SER A 90 -41.22 -15.70 25.59
N ILE A 91 -40.00 -15.49 26.08
CA ILE A 91 -39.11 -14.43 25.60
C ILE A 91 -38.01 -15.07 24.76
N LEU A 92 -37.74 -14.51 23.58
CA LEU A 92 -36.71 -14.99 22.68
C LEU A 92 -35.52 -14.04 22.71
N HIS A 93 -34.37 -14.56 23.13
CA HIS A 93 -33.08 -13.89 23.11
C HIS A 93 -32.34 -14.30 21.85
N SER A 94 -31.69 -13.35 21.19
CA SER A 94 -30.79 -13.65 20.07
C SER A 94 -29.43 -13.02 20.30
N VAL A 95 -28.38 -13.80 20.13
CA VAL A 95 -26.98 -13.31 20.10
C VAL A 95 -26.44 -13.58 18.71
N GLU A 96 -26.06 -12.53 18.01
CA GLU A 96 -25.50 -12.58 16.65
C GLU A 96 -24.02 -12.23 16.72
N PHE A 97 -23.16 -13.07 16.11
CA PHE A 97 -21.75 -12.76 15.95
C PHE A 97 -21.57 -11.87 14.70
N LEU A 98 -21.58 -10.55 14.92
CA LEU A 98 -21.71 -9.57 13.86
C LEU A 98 -20.40 -9.36 13.07
N ARG A 99 -19.27 -9.21 13.77
CA ARG A 99 -17.97 -8.92 13.12
C ARG A 99 -16.80 -9.23 14.02
N LEU A 100 -15.69 -9.63 13.40
CA LEU A 100 -14.39 -9.77 14.03
C LEU A 100 -13.49 -8.64 13.53
N GLU A 101 -12.88 -7.92 14.45
CA GLU A 101 -12.07 -6.73 14.17
C GLU A 101 -10.66 -6.88 14.72
N HIS A 102 -9.68 -6.42 13.95
CA HIS A 102 -8.33 -6.17 14.43
C HIS A 102 -8.06 -4.68 14.53
N HIS A 103 -7.68 -4.23 15.71
CA HIS A 103 -7.35 -2.84 16.00
C HIS A 103 -5.83 -2.71 16.06
N TYR A 104 -5.25 -2.17 15.00
CA TYR A 104 -3.81 -1.93 14.88
C TYR A 104 -3.48 -0.51 15.35
N SER A 105 -2.51 -0.34 16.24
CA SER A 105 -2.04 1.00 16.58
C SER A 105 -1.02 1.50 15.56
N ILE A 106 -1.11 2.79 15.22
CA ILE A 106 -0.19 3.45 14.29
C ILE A 106 0.98 4.02 15.09
N THR A 107 2.20 3.57 14.79
CA THR A 107 3.42 3.96 15.51
C THR A 107 4.24 5.02 14.78
N GLY A 108 4.12 5.11 13.45
CA GLY A 108 4.83 6.06 12.61
C GLY A 108 3.98 6.50 11.43
N LYS A 109 4.18 7.75 11.00
CA LYS A 109 3.53 8.34 9.81
C LYS A 109 4.47 9.29 9.09
N TYR A 110 4.48 9.27 7.76
CA TYR A 110 5.14 10.29 6.95
C TYR A 110 4.52 10.38 5.56
N ILE A 111 4.69 11.52 4.91
CA ILE A 111 4.22 11.75 3.54
C ILE A 111 5.38 11.55 2.57
N PHE A 112 5.13 10.85 1.48
CA PHE A 112 6.09 10.63 0.41
C PHE A 112 5.44 10.77 -0.97
N GLY A 113 6.29 10.88 -1.99
CA GLY A 113 5.87 10.94 -3.39
C GLY A 113 6.71 9.99 -4.22
N ILE A 114 6.27 9.72 -5.45
CA ILE A 114 7.10 9.06 -6.45
C ILE A 114 7.96 10.14 -7.13
N PRO A 115 9.29 10.08 -7.04
CA PRO A 115 10.17 11.08 -7.63
C PRO A 115 10.25 10.90 -9.15
N SER A 116 10.05 11.99 -9.87
CA SER A 116 10.39 12.18 -11.27
C SER A 116 11.73 12.88 -11.35
N ILE A 117 12.71 12.22 -11.98
CA ILE A 117 14.13 12.59 -11.94
C ILE A 117 14.59 12.95 -13.35
N SER A 118 15.25 14.11 -13.48
CA SER A 118 15.88 14.55 -14.72
C SER A 118 17.32 14.95 -14.48
N PHE A 119 18.22 14.56 -15.38
CA PHE A 119 19.65 14.86 -15.31
C PHE A 119 20.06 15.88 -16.38
N ASP A 120 20.66 16.99 -15.95
CA ASP A 120 21.35 17.94 -16.83
C ASP A 120 22.86 17.86 -16.56
N CYS A 121 23.59 17.23 -17.48
CA CYS A 121 25.03 17.00 -17.34
C CYS A 121 25.83 17.72 -18.40
N LYS A 122 26.91 18.37 -17.99
CA LYS A 122 27.86 19.05 -18.87
C LYS A 122 29.22 18.39 -18.78
N CYS A 123 29.81 18.11 -19.94
CA CYS A 123 31.15 17.56 -20.06
C CYS A 123 32.16 18.66 -20.41
N ASP A 124 33.25 18.71 -19.66
CA ASP A 124 34.32 19.70 -19.75
C ASP A 124 35.62 19.03 -20.20
N CYS A 125 36.13 19.44 -21.35
CA CYS A 125 37.39 18.95 -21.90
C CYS A 125 38.58 19.65 -21.24
N ALA A 126 39.57 18.88 -20.79
CA ALA A 126 40.77 19.43 -20.20
C ALA A 126 41.53 20.36 -21.17
N GLY A 127 41.87 21.56 -20.70
CA GLY A 127 42.62 22.59 -21.44
C GLY A 127 41.77 23.69 -22.10
N GLY A 128 40.46 23.73 -21.87
CA GLY A 128 39.56 24.83 -22.23
C GLY A 128 39.18 25.73 -21.05
N ASP A 129 38.27 26.69 -21.27
CA ASP A 129 37.67 27.47 -20.18
C ASP A 129 36.86 26.55 -19.26
N PRO A 130 37.06 26.60 -17.92
CA PRO A 130 36.44 25.65 -17.01
C PRO A 130 34.93 25.87 -16.95
N ILE A 131 34.18 24.93 -17.51
CA ILE A 131 32.71 24.86 -17.44
C ILE A 131 32.30 24.14 -16.15
N CYS A 132 33.13 23.23 -15.68
CA CYS A 132 32.85 22.31 -14.59
C CYS A 132 33.88 22.49 -13.46
N THR A 133 33.50 23.16 -12.38
CA THR A 133 34.39 23.36 -11.22
C THR A 133 34.01 22.45 -10.05
N PHE A 134 35.03 21.93 -9.36
CA PHE A 134 34.85 21.11 -8.17
C PHE A 134 34.06 21.85 -7.07
N GLU A 135 34.36 23.13 -6.84
CA GLU A 135 33.74 23.92 -5.77
C GLU A 135 32.24 24.15 -5.98
N GLU A 136 31.79 24.29 -7.23
CA GLU A 136 30.39 24.55 -7.57
C GLU A 136 29.53 23.27 -7.58
N TYR A 137 30.10 22.11 -7.94
CA TYR A 137 29.33 20.89 -8.18
C TYR A 137 29.55 19.77 -7.16
N TYR A 138 30.62 19.79 -6.36
CA TYR A 138 30.90 18.72 -5.40
C TYR A 138 29.95 18.78 -4.18
N HIS A 139 29.00 17.83 -4.12
CA HIS A 139 28.03 17.69 -3.03
C HIS A 139 27.28 18.99 -2.68
N LYS A 140 26.88 19.76 -3.69
CA LYS A 140 26.13 21.01 -3.50
C LYS A 140 24.62 20.82 -3.68
N ASN A 141 23.87 21.59 -2.90
CA ASN A 141 22.44 21.75 -3.09
C ASN A 141 22.22 22.86 -4.12
N CYS A 142 21.64 22.53 -5.28
CA CYS A 142 21.32 23.49 -6.35
C CYS A 142 19.87 23.96 -6.33
N THR A 143 19.11 23.64 -5.27
CA THR A 143 17.70 24.01 -5.12
C THR A 143 17.60 25.52 -4.97
N SER A 144 17.00 26.21 -5.94
CA SER A 144 16.98 27.68 -5.98
C SER A 144 15.97 28.31 -5.02
N SER A 145 14.84 27.64 -4.76
CA SER A 145 13.80 28.09 -3.83
C SER A 145 13.01 26.90 -3.27
N SER A 146 12.23 27.11 -2.20
CA SER A 146 11.40 26.07 -1.60
C SER A 146 10.29 25.52 -2.52
N ALA A 147 9.91 26.27 -3.55
CA ALA A 147 8.94 25.87 -4.58
C ALA A 147 9.60 25.27 -5.83
N ALA A 148 10.94 25.35 -5.94
CA ALA A 148 11.70 24.77 -7.02
C ALA A 148 11.85 23.25 -6.83
N PRO A 149 12.08 22.48 -7.92
CA PRO A 149 12.41 21.06 -7.80
C PRO A 149 13.66 20.87 -6.94
N LEU A 150 13.67 19.80 -6.16
CA LEU A 150 14.81 19.42 -5.32
C LEU A 150 16.01 19.10 -6.23
N CYS A 151 17.13 19.77 -6.01
CA CYS A 151 18.28 19.69 -6.91
C CYS A 151 19.58 19.33 -6.18
N TYR A 152 20.26 18.31 -6.67
CA TYR A 152 21.61 17.92 -6.22
C TYR A 152 22.62 18.00 -7.35
N ALA A 153 23.77 18.63 -7.05
CA ALA A 153 24.88 18.69 -7.98
C ALA A 153 25.90 17.58 -7.69
N SER A 154 26.50 17.05 -8.75
CA SER A 154 27.57 16.06 -8.69
C SER A 154 28.71 16.42 -9.64
N PHE A 155 29.93 16.15 -9.20
CA PHE A 155 31.16 16.35 -9.96
C PHE A 155 31.84 14.98 -10.14
N LEU A 156 32.00 14.54 -11.38
CA LEU A 156 32.65 13.30 -11.75
C LEU A 156 33.93 13.59 -12.53
N PRO A 157 35.11 13.51 -11.89
CA PRO A 157 36.37 13.63 -12.60
C PRO A 157 36.69 12.36 -13.39
N PHE A 158 37.74 12.43 -14.20
CA PHE A 158 38.35 11.28 -14.88
C PHE A 158 37.41 10.54 -15.85
N GLN A 159 36.61 11.27 -16.61
CA GLN A 159 35.69 10.72 -17.61
C GLN A 159 36.36 10.52 -18.98
N SER A 160 35.65 9.85 -19.90
CA SER A 160 36.17 9.58 -21.23
C SER A 160 36.41 10.89 -21.99
N ASN A 161 37.56 11.00 -22.65
CA ASN A 161 37.92 12.16 -23.46
C ASN A 161 37.39 12.07 -24.90
N ILE A 162 36.38 11.23 -25.15
CA ILE A 162 35.79 11.06 -26.48
C ILE A 162 35.18 12.41 -26.91
N GLY A 163 35.56 12.89 -28.09
CA GLY A 163 35.17 14.20 -28.61
C GLY A 163 36.09 15.36 -28.20
N CYS A 164 36.96 15.16 -27.20
CA CYS A 164 37.96 16.16 -26.80
C CYS A 164 39.22 16.08 -27.68
N PHE A 165 39.90 17.22 -27.83
CA PHE A 165 41.18 17.29 -28.55
C PHE A 165 42.39 16.88 -27.68
N SER A 166 42.28 17.04 -26.36
CA SER A 166 43.33 16.68 -25.42
C SER A 166 43.29 15.18 -25.09
N SER A 167 44.47 14.62 -24.84
CA SER A 167 44.62 13.25 -24.32
C SER A 167 44.36 13.15 -22.82
N GLN A 168 44.12 14.28 -22.16
CA GLN A 168 43.77 14.35 -20.75
C GLN A 168 42.30 13.95 -20.54
N PRO A 169 41.97 13.33 -19.40
CA PRO A 169 40.61 12.92 -19.12
C PRO A 169 39.70 14.14 -18.94
N SER A 170 38.43 14.00 -19.32
CA SER A 170 37.41 15.03 -19.16
C SER A 170 36.81 15.00 -17.74
N ALA A 171 36.11 16.07 -17.37
CA ALA A 171 35.29 16.12 -16.16
C ALA A 171 33.82 16.30 -16.53
N VAL A 172 32.91 15.75 -15.72
CA VAL A 172 31.46 15.91 -15.92
C VAL A 172 30.83 16.51 -14.68
N CYS A 173 30.04 17.55 -14.89
CA CYS A 173 29.25 18.21 -13.88
C CYS A 173 27.78 18.00 -14.15
N CYS A 174 27.02 17.51 -13.17
CA CYS A 174 25.60 17.26 -13.34
C CYS A 174 24.75 17.94 -12.29
N LYS A 175 23.55 18.32 -12.70
CA LYS A 175 22.45 18.74 -11.83
C LYS A 175 21.33 17.73 -11.98
N MET A 176 21.04 17.02 -10.91
CA MET A 176 19.88 16.13 -10.83
C MET A 176 18.72 16.89 -10.21
N SER A 177 17.65 17.08 -10.99
CA SER A 177 16.42 17.71 -10.53
C SER A 177 15.36 16.65 -10.24
N ILE A 178 14.69 16.76 -9.10
CA ILE A 178 13.72 15.79 -8.59
C ILE A 178 12.42 16.53 -8.26
N ARG A 179 11.30 16.02 -8.78
CA ARG A 179 9.96 16.58 -8.57
C ARG A 179 8.95 15.46 -8.34
N PRO A 180 7.85 15.68 -7.61
CA PRO A 180 6.81 14.66 -7.47
C PRO A 180 6.19 14.35 -8.84
N HIS A 181 6.15 13.07 -9.19
CA HIS A 181 5.50 12.58 -10.41
C HIS A 181 3.99 12.83 -10.32
N GLU A 182 3.44 13.55 -11.30
CA GLU A 182 2.01 13.89 -11.38
C GLU A 182 1.43 14.55 -10.11
N ASN A 183 2.28 15.17 -9.28
CA ASN A 183 1.91 15.68 -7.95
C ASN A 183 1.27 14.62 -7.03
N TRP A 184 1.56 13.34 -7.25
CA TRP A 184 1.07 12.27 -6.40
C TRP A 184 1.69 12.36 -5.00
N MET A 185 0.83 12.25 -3.99
CA MET A 185 1.20 12.21 -2.59
C MET A 185 0.62 10.96 -1.95
N PHE A 186 1.42 10.32 -1.12
CA PHE A 186 1.07 9.11 -0.39
C PHE A 186 1.38 9.30 1.10
N GLU A 187 0.49 8.82 1.96
CA GLU A 187 0.75 8.74 3.40
C GLU A 187 1.19 7.31 3.72
N ALA A 188 2.42 7.18 4.23
CA ALA A 188 2.94 5.95 4.79
C ALA A 188 2.62 5.88 6.27
N LEU A 189 2.29 4.68 6.75
CA LEU A 189 2.03 4.40 8.15
C LEU A 189 2.72 3.10 8.57
N THR A 190 3.12 3.04 9.83
CA THR A 190 3.63 1.81 10.45
C THR A 190 2.61 1.28 11.45
N ILE A 191 2.18 0.03 11.28
CA ILE A 191 1.27 -0.65 12.21
C ILE A 191 2.02 -1.60 13.14
N SER A 192 1.55 -1.66 14.39
CA SER A 192 2.03 -2.59 15.41
C SER A 192 1.25 -3.91 15.38
N GLN A 193 1.36 -4.73 16.44
CA GLN A 193 0.53 -5.92 16.60
C GLN A 193 -0.93 -5.53 16.94
N PRO A 194 -1.92 -6.26 16.41
CA PRO A 194 -3.32 -5.91 16.61
C PRO A 194 -3.85 -6.31 17.98
N SER A 195 -4.84 -5.57 18.47
CA SER A 195 -5.80 -6.11 19.44
C SER A 195 -6.97 -6.77 18.72
N THR A 196 -7.43 -7.94 19.19
CA THR A 196 -8.55 -8.67 18.58
C THR A 196 -9.83 -8.35 19.34
N VAL A 197 -10.77 -7.71 18.64
CA VAL A 197 -12.06 -7.31 19.20
C VAL A 197 -13.19 -8.02 18.46
N LEU A 198 -14.03 -8.68 19.22
CA LEU A 198 -15.26 -9.29 18.77
C LEU A 198 -16.42 -8.30 18.92
N VAL A 199 -17.35 -8.26 17.98
CA VAL A 199 -18.60 -7.51 18.16
C VAL A 199 -19.79 -8.44 18.05
N LEU A 200 -20.51 -8.57 19.16
CA LEU A 200 -21.77 -9.29 19.26
C LEU A 200 -22.95 -8.31 19.19
N ARG A 201 -24.06 -8.75 18.62
CA ARG A 201 -25.33 -8.01 18.66
C ARG A 201 -26.35 -8.82 19.43
N TYR A 202 -26.82 -8.27 20.54
CA TYR A 202 -27.78 -8.90 21.41
C TYR A 202 -29.16 -8.25 21.22
N ARG A 203 -30.19 -9.08 21.01
CA ARG A 203 -31.58 -8.61 20.87
C ARG A 203 -32.53 -9.45 21.69
N ILE A 204 -33.63 -8.83 22.11
CA ILE A 204 -34.73 -9.48 22.83
C ILE A 204 -36.01 -9.30 22.02
N PHE A 205 -36.72 -10.39 21.79
CA PHE A 205 -38.01 -10.42 21.13
C PHE A 205 -39.08 -10.95 22.09
N GLU A 206 -40.11 -10.15 22.28
CA GLU A 206 -41.27 -10.50 23.09
C GLU A 206 -42.44 -10.86 22.17
N LYS A 207 -43.11 -11.97 22.50
CA LYS A 207 -44.28 -12.42 21.74
C LYS A 207 -45.53 -11.70 22.24
N LEU A 208 -46.09 -10.80 21.43
CA LEU A 208 -47.33 -10.08 21.71
C LEU A 208 -48.42 -10.54 20.74
N ASN A 209 -49.45 -11.21 21.25
CA ASN A 209 -50.61 -11.71 20.50
C ASN A 209 -50.28 -12.53 19.23
N ARG A 210 -50.10 -11.84 18.09
CA ARG A 210 -49.90 -12.40 16.73
C ARG A 210 -48.54 -12.05 16.09
N GLY A 211 -47.66 -11.33 16.79
CA GLY A 211 -46.38 -10.88 16.24
C GLY A 211 -45.26 -10.83 17.28
N TRP A 212 -44.04 -10.65 16.79
CA TRP A 212 -42.86 -10.41 17.62
C TRP A 212 -42.58 -8.92 17.69
N LYS A 213 -42.31 -8.42 18.89
CA LYS A 213 -41.82 -7.06 19.11
C LYS A 213 -40.38 -7.14 19.59
N LYS A 214 -39.48 -6.42 18.92
CA LYS A 214 -38.11 -6.23 19.40
C LYS A 214 -38.13 -5.25 20.57
N SER A 215 -37.68 -5.68 21.73
CA SER A 215 -37.64 -4.92 22.99
C SER A 215 -36.26 -4.28 23.20
N VAL A 216 -35.18 -5.03 22.93
CA VAL A 216 -33.79 -4.61 23.11
C VAL A 216 -32.97 -4.89 21.85
N ASP A 217 -32.00 -4.03 21.56
CA ASP A 217 -31.05 -4.15 20.44
C ASP A 217 -29.73 -3.46 20.80
N GLU A 218 -28.75 -4.22 21.30
CA GLU A 218 -27.49 -3.72 21.82
C GLU A 218 -26.29 -4.35 21.11
N LYS A 219 -25.18 -3.60 21.02
CA LYS A 219 -23.89 -4.09 20.50
C LYS A 219 -22.89 -4.20 21.63
N ILE A 220 -22.20 -5.33 21.69
CA ILE A 220 -21.26 -5.68 22.76
C ILE A 220 -19.92 -5.95 22.13
N SER A 221 -18.90 -5.20 22.54
CA SER A 221 -17.53 -5.40 22.11
C SER A 221 -16.76 -6.21 23.15
N VAL A 222 -16.13 -7.30 22.71
CA VAL A 222 -15.37 -8.23 23.56
C VAL A 222 -13.91 -8.25 23.12
N ASP A 223 -12.99 -7.92 24.03
CA ASP A 223 -11.55 -8.05 23.78
C ASP A 223 -11.11 -9.50 24.07
N LEU A 224 -10.69 -10.22 23.03
CA LEU A 224 -10.27 -11.61 23.14
C LEU A 224 -8.85 -11.77 23.71
N ASN A 225 -8.05 -10.69 23.78
CA ASN A 225 -6.70 -10.77 24.34
C ASN A 225 -6.69 -10.91 25.86
N SER A 226 -7.77 -10.49 26.52
CA SER A 226 -7.90 -10.55 27.98
C SER A 226 -8.49 -11.86 28.49
N GLY A 227 -8.70 -12.86 27.62
CA GLY A 227 -9.32 -14.13 27.95
C GLY A 227 -10.85 -14.08 27.87
N GLY A 228 -11.53 -14.90 28.70
CA GLY A 228 -12.99 -14.93 28.73
C GLY A 228 -13.58 -13.70 29.41
N ALA A 229 -14.48 -13.00 28.72
CA ALA A 229 -15.13 -11.80 29.24
C ALA A 229 -16.57 -12.08 29.67
N LYS A 230 -16.96 -11.57 30.85
CA LYS A 230 -18.29 -11.72 31.43
C LYS A 230 -19.12 -10.44 31.23
N TYR A 231 -20.34 -10.60 30.74
CA TYR A 231 -21.31 -9.53 30.51
C TYR A 231 -22.66 -9.86 31.11
N ASP A 232 -23.28 -8.89 31.80
CA ASP A 232 -24.64 -9.01 32.28
C ASP A 232 -25.58 -8.36 31.25
N LEU A 233 -26.22 -9.19 30.41
CA LEU A 233 -26.97 -8.76 29.23
C LEU A 233 -28.34 -8.13 29.56
N ASN A 234 -28.95 -8.54 30.68
CA ASN A 234 -30.20 -7.96 31.14
C ASN A 234 -30.34 -8.15 32.65
N ARG A 235 -30.58 -7.07 33.40
CA ARG A 235 -30.81 -7.12 34.86
C ARG A 235 -32.16 -7.74 35.22
N GLU A 236 -33.17 -7.63 34.37
CA GLU A 236 -34.51 -8.19 34.60
C GLU A 236 -34.53 -9.70 34.41
N HIS A 237 -33.90 -10.20 33.35
CA HIS A 237 -33.81 -11.64 33.06
C HIS A 237 -32.57 -12.32 33.64
N ARG A 238 -31.67 -11.55 34.27
CA ARG A 238 -30.43 -12.01 34.94
C ARG A 238 -29.63 -12.98 34.07
N ILE A 239 -29.37 -12.57 32.83
CA ILE A 239 -28.60 -13.35 31.87
C ILE A 239 -27.15 -12.92 31.94
N GLU A 240 -26.27 -13.87 32.28
CA GLU A 240 -24.82 -13.69 32.21
C GLU A 240 -24.30 -14.35 30.94
N LEU A 241 -23.57 -13.62 30.11
CA LEU A 241 -22.88 -14.13 28.93
C LEU A 241 -21.38 -14.12 29.19
N ILE A 242 -20.76 -15.27 29.02
CA ILE A 242 -19.30 -15.42 29.02
C ILE A 242 -18.90 -15.73 27.59
N ALA A 243 -18.13 -14.85 26.98
CA ALA A 243 -17.62 -15.02 25.62
C ALA A 243 -16.13 -15.33 25.66
N SER A 244 -15.73 -16.38 24.95
CA SER A 244 -14.33 -16.78 24.78
C SER A 244 -14.09 -17.21 23.32
N GLY A 245 -12.90 -16.95 22.81
CA GLY A 245 -12.56 -17.23 21.42
C GLY A 245 -11.07 -17.42 21.23
N SER A 246 -10.71 -18.08 20.12
CA SER A 246 -9.32 -18.21 19.70
C SER A 246 -8.91 -17.04 18.82
N ARG A 247 -7.58 -16.81 18.71
CA ARG A 247 -7.02 -15.83 17.78
C ARG A 247 -7.32 -16.24 16.33
N PRO A 248 -7.63 -15.30 15.43
CA PRO A 248 -7.84 -15.59 14.03
C PRO A 248 -6.61 -16.18 13.33
N HIS A 249 -6.89 -16.99 12.32
CA HIS A 249 -5.88 -17.66 11.52
C HIS A 249 -5.05 -16.69 10.68
N ARG A 250 -5.63 -15.54 10.33
CA ARG A 250 -4.98 -14.50 9.55
C ARG A 250 -4.90 -13.20 10.32
N GLN A 251 -3.86 -12.43 10.04
CA GLN A 251 -3.66 -11.09 10.54
C GLN A 251 -2.80 -10.34 9.52
N LEU A 252 -3.01 -9.03 9.39
CA LEU A 252 -2.02 -8.18 8.74
C LEU A 252 -0.73 -8.23 9.55
N GLU A 253 0.38 -8.40 8.84
CA GLU A 253 1.70 -8.40 9.46
C GLU A 253 2.03 -6.99 9.97
N PRO A 254 2.60 -6.86 11.18
CA PRO A 254 3.14 -5.60 11.65
C PRO A 254 4.18 -5.08 10.66
N GLY A 255 4.06 -3.82 10.25
CA GLY A 255 4.90 -3.28 9.20
C GLY A 255 4.38 -2.00 8.59
N ASN A 256 4.92 -1.66 7.44
CA ASN A 256 4.67 -0.40 6.76
C ASN A 256 3.63 -0.59 5.64
N TYR A 257 2.62 0.28 5.64
CA TYR A 257 1.54 0.32 4.65
C TYR A 257 1.35 1.77 4.20
N PHE A 258 0.62 1.99 3.11
CA PHE A 258 0.40 3.36 2.63
C PHE A 258 -0.91 3.49 1.86
N TRP A 259 -1.33 4.73 1.63
CA TRP A 259 -2.45 5.03 0.73
C TRP A 259 -2.20 6.35 0.00
N GLN A 260 -2.91 6.56 -1.09
CA GLN A 260 -2.80 7.80 -1.87
C GLN A 260 -3.67 8.91 -1.25
N ILE A 261 -3.08 10.10 -1.11
CA ILE A 261 -3.75 11.30 -0.61
C ILE A 261 -4.36 12.04 -1.81
N GLY A 262 -5.58 12.55 -1.67
CA GLY A 262 -6.19 13.44 -2.66
C GLY A 262 -6.94 12.75 -3.79
N THR A 263 -7.28 11.46 -3.64
CA THR A 263 -8.35 10.84 -4.41
C THR A 263 -9.67 11.59 -4.11
N GLY A 264 -10.57 11.73 -5.09
CA GLY A 264 -11.68 12.71 -5.06
C GLY A 264 -12.49 12.75 -3.76
N LEU A 265 -13.20 13.86 -3.51
CA LEU A 265 -13.92 14.20 -2.25
C LEU A 265 -14.77 13.09 -1.59
N ASN A 266 -15.10 12.01 -2.29
CA ASN A 266 -15.94 10.90 -1.82
C ASN A 266 -15.25 9.52 -1.84
N GLU A 267 -13.96 9.41 -2.20
CA GLU A 267 -13.26 8.13 -2.25
C GLU A 267 -12.62 7.81 -0.90
N LYS A 268 -12.98 6.66 -0.33
CA LYS A 268 -12.36 6.17 0.90
C LYS A 268 -10.89 5.82 0.63
N PRO A 269 -9.96 6.16 1.54
CA PRO A 269 -8.55 5.82 1.37
C PRO A 269 -8.37 4.31 1.27
N GLN A 270 -7.71 3.86 0.21
CA GLN A 270 -7.42 2.44 -0.01
C GLN A 270 -6.03 2.12 0.54
N LEU A 271 -5.98 1.37 1.64
CA LEU A 271 -4.73 0.88 2.20
C LEU A 271 -4.07 -0.10 1.22
N ARG A 272 -2.79 0.12 0.94
CA ARG A 272 -1.95 -0.67 0.04
C ARG A 272 -0.76 -1.26 0.81
N GLY A 273 -0.28 -2.40 0.32
CA GLY A 273 0.88 -3.11 0.85
C GLY A 273 1.46 -4.11 -0.15
N LYS A 274 2.06 -5.19 0.36
CA LYS A 274 2.79 -6.21 -0.43
C LYS A 274 3.95 -5.65 -1.26
N ILE A 275 4.52 -4.55 -0.81
CA ILE A 275 5.71 -3.94 -1.39
C ILE A 275 6.59 -3.35 -0.29
N ALA A 276 7.91 -3.38 -0.50
CA ALA A 276 8.85 -2.84 0.46
C ALA A 276 8.77 -1.31 0.49
N ILE A 277 8.48 -0.78 1.68
CA ILE A 277 8.41 0.65 1.97
C ILE A 277 9.26 0.93 3.22
N ASN A 278 10.01 2.04 3.17
CA ASN A 278 10.87 2.46 4.27
C ASN A 278 10.05 2.74 5.52
N ASP A 279 10.60 2.36 6.68
CA ASP A 279 10.10 2.88 7.96
C ASP A 279 10.44 4.37 8.10
N PHE A 280 9.81 5.06 9.05
CA PHE A 280 10.04 6.48 9.36
C PHE A 280 11.53 6.80 9.57
N ASN A 281 12.31 5.90 10.19
CA ASN A 281 13.74 6.11 10.42
C ASN A 281 14.66 5.58 9.30
N GLU A 282 14.14 4.70 8.44
CA GLU A 282 14.86 4.07 7.34
C GLU A 282 14.83 4.95 6.07
N THR A 283 15.87 4.90 5.24
CA THR A 283 15.93 5.67 3.98
C THR A 283 16.66 4.93 2.86
N SER A 284 16.32 3.66 2.63
CA SER A 284 16.84 2.89 1.49
C SER A 284 16.27 3.41 0.16
N LEU A 285 17.11 3.50 -0.86
CA LEU A 285 16.71 3.90 -2.22
C LEU A 285 16.00 2.78 -3.00
N GLU A 286 16.10 1.54 -2.52
CA GLU A 286 15.48 0.36 -3.13
C GLU A 286 14.00 0.19 -2.73
N LYS A 287 13.52 0.92 -1.72
CA LYS A 287 12.17 0.80 -1.16
C LYS A 287 11.34 2.05 -1.43
N LEU A 288 10.02 1.96 -1.40
CA LEU A 288 9.18 3.16 -1.44
C LEU A 288 9.47 4.10 -0.25
N GLY A 289 9.17 5.39 -0.42
CA GLY A 289 9.18 6.35 0.69
C GLY A 289 10.52 7.01 1.00
N TRP A 290 11.51 6.97 0.11
CA TRP A 290 12.77 7.73 0.29
C TRP A 290 12.67 9.21 -0.12
N PHE A 291 11.71 9.57 -0.97
CA PHE A 291 11.40 10.96 -1.37
C PHE A 291 10.23 11.49 -0.53
N ARG A 292 10.53 12.28 0.50
CA ARG A 292 9.59 12.65 1.57
C ARG A 292 9.25 14.12 1.55
N MET A 293 8.08 14.45 2.08
CA MET A 293 7.70 15.83 2.34
C MET A 293 8.03 16.18 3.80
N GLU A 294 8.95 17.14 3.99
CA GLU A 294 9.33 17.68 5.29
C GLU A 294 8.81 19.11 5.40
N GLY A 295 7.76 19.30 6.21
CA GLY A 295 7.04 20.58 6.25
C GLY A 295 6.33 20.84 4.92
N ASN A 296 6.74 21.89 4.21
CA ASN A 296 6.20 22.27 2.90
C ASN A 296 7.20 22.05 1.74
N ALA A 297 8.30 21.30 1.98
CA ALA A 297 9.32 21.07 0.97
C ALA A 297 9.60 19.57 0.80
N TRP A 298 9.93 19.18 -0.43
CA TRP A 298 10.38 17.83 -0.73
C TRP A 298 11.86 17.66 -0.38
N ALA A 299 12.18 16.57 0.32
CA ALA A 299 13.51 16.30 0.82
C ALA A 299 13.85 14.81 0.75
N ILE A 300 15.16 14.54 0.68
CA ILE A 300 15.73 13.20 0.80
C ILE A 300 16.74 13.25 1.94
N LYS A 301 16.52 12.44 2.97
CA LYS A 301 17.42 12.36 4.13
C LYS A 301 18.83 11.99 3.66
N ASN A 302 19.82 12.79 4.04
CA ASN A 302 21.21 12.65 3.59
C ASN A 302 21.37 12.66 2.05
N GLY A 303 20.46 13.32 1.33
CA GLY A 303 20.43 13.37 -0.13
C GLY A 303 21.73 13.90 -0.73
N LEU A 304 22.35 14.93 -0.13
CA LEU A 304 23.62 15.51 -0.61
C LEU A 304 24.74 14.47 -0.79
N GLY A 305 24.82 13.48 0.10
CA GLY A 305 25.83 12.43 0.03
C GLY A 305 25.38 11.20 -0.75
N ARG A 306 24.10 10.83 -0.69
CA ARG A 306 23.58 9.58 -1.27
C ARG A 306 23.24 9.69 -2.74
N MET A 307 22.64 10.79 -3.14
CA MET A 307 22.14 10.99 -4.49
C MET A 307 23.27 11.03 -5.54
N PRO A 308 24.36 11.81 -5.34
CA PRO A 308 25.52 11.75 -6.22
C PRO A 308 26.20 10.38 -6.28
N LYS A 309 26.12 9.58 -5.21
CA LYS A 309 26.71 8.23 -5.17
C LYS A 309 25.88 7.18 -5.90
N ALA A 310 24.56 7.32 -5.86
CA ALA A 310 23.63 6.45 -6.61
C ALA A 310 23.60 6.79 -8.11
N GLN A 311 24.03 7.99 -8.49
CA GLN A 311 24.07 8.43 -9.88
C GLN A 311 25.25 7.79 -10.63
N HIS A 312 24.95 7.17 -11.77
CA HIS A 312 25.95 6.65 -12.68
C HIS A 312 25.82 7.29 -14.05
N ILE A 313 26.96 7.69 -14.60
CA ILE A 313 27.05 8.47 -15.83
C ILE A 313 28.18 7.93 -16.68
N GLN A 314 27.92 7.79 -17.97
CA GLN A 314 28.93 7.41 -18.95
C GLN A 314 28.89 8.40 -20.12
N VAL A 315 29.99 9.11 -20.33
CA VAL A 315 30.12 10.04 -21.46
C VAL A 315 30.25 9.25 -22.76
N LYS A 316 29.37 9.56 -23.73
CA LYS A 316 29.46 9.04 -25.10
C LYS A 316 30.33 9.93 -25.97
N ASP A 317 30.03 11.23 -25.98
CA ASP A 317 30.80 12.25 -26.70
C ASP A 317 30.72 13.56 -25.92
N CYS A 318 31.86 14.02 -25.42
CA CYS A 318 32.00 15.22 -24.60
C CYS A 318 31.79 16.50 -25.42
N LYS A 319 32.19 16.53 -26.69
CA LYS A 319 31.98 17.70 -27.56
C LYS A 319 30.53 17.83 -27.96
N ALA A 320 29.88 16.71 -28.27
CA ALA A 320 28.44 16.68 -28.56
C ALA A 320 27.55 16.74 -27.31
N GLN A 321 28.13 16.83 -26.11
CA GLN A 321 27.42 16.85 -24.82
C GLN A 321 26.43 15.68 -24.67
N SER A 322 26.84 14.49 -25.13
CA SER A 322 26.02 13.28 -25.10
C SER A 322 26.52 12.30 -24.05
N TYR A 323 25.58 11.77 -23.26
CA TYR A 323 25.88 10.89 -22.14
C TYR A 323 24.77 9.87 -21.89
N LEU A 324 25.13 8.78 -21.22
CA LEU A 324 24.21 7.80 -20.66
C LEU A 324 24.10 8.04 -19.16
N THR A 325 22.88 8.02 -18.64
CA THR A 325 22.62 8.10 -17.19
C THR A 325 21.80 6.91 -16.72
N THR A 326 22.09 6.48 -15.50
CA THR A 326 21.23 5.60 -14.71
C THR A 326 21.32 6.00 -13.24
N LEU A 327 20.37 5.53 -12.45
CA LEU A 327 20.33 5.73 -11.01
C LEU A 327 20.21 4.37 -10.33
N ASP A 328 21.08 4.12 -9.37
CA ASP A 328 21.03 2.97 -8.46
C ASP A 328 19.99 3.21 -7.35
N ALA A 329 18.73 3.16 -7.76
CA ALA A 329 17.55 3.32 -6.92
C ALA A 329 16.38 2.54 -7.53
N GLU A 330 15.30 2.40 -6.77
CA GLU A 330 14.02 1.90 -7.25
C GLU A 330 12.90 2.91 -6.95
N GLN A 331 11.72 2.65 -7.52
CA GLN A 331 10.50 3.42 -7.24
C GLN A 331 10.56 4.87 -7.69
N PHE A 332 11.02 5.11 -8.92
CA PHE A 332 11.14 6.44 -9.51
C PHE A 332 10.71 6.45 -10.97
N VAL A 333 10.57 7.66 -11.51
CA VAL A 333 10.37 7.90 -12.94
C VAL A 333 11.58 8.65 -13.46
N LEU A 334 12.20 8.15 -14.53
CA LEU A 334 13.29 8.85 -15.20
C LEU A 334 12.75 9.63 -16.40
N GLU A 335 12.94 10.95 -16.38
CA GLU A 335 12.61 11.85 -17.49
C GLU A 335 13.87 12.10 -18.32
N GLY A 336 13.87 11.63 -19.57
CA GLY A 336 14.88 11.97 -20.56
C GLY A 336 14.36 12.97 -21.60
N SER A 337 15.20 13.26 -22.59
CA SER A 337 14.87 14.17 -23.70
C SER A 337 13.74 13.64 -24.58
N ASP A 338 13.72 12.33 -24.85
CA ASP A 338 12.81 11.72 -25.82
C ASP A 338 11.89 10.63 -25.23
N ASP A 339 12.31 9.97 -24.14
CA ASP A 339 11.58 8.86 -23.51
C ASP A 339 11.38 9.05 -21.99
N LYS A 340 10.30 8.51 -21.45
CA LYS A 340 10.05 8.38 -20.01
C LYS A 340 10.17 6.93 -19.58
N ILE A 341 11.02 6.65 -18.59
CA ILE A 341 11.18 5.31 -18.02
C ILE A 341 10.43 5.26 -16.70
N LEU A 342 9.32 4.53 -16.67
CA LEU A 342 8.52 4.31 -15.47
C LEU A 342 9.11 3.13 -14.69
N SER A 343 9.63 3.37 -13.49
CA SER A 343 10.31 2.39 -12.65
C SER A 343 9.74 2.38 -11.24
N TYR A 344 8.43 2.17 -11.12
CA TYR A 344 7.74 2.09 -9.84
C TYR A 344 6.66 0.99 -9.82
N ASN A 345 6.36 0.49 -8.63
CA ASN A 345 5.26 -0.43 -8.34
C ASN A 345 4.52 0.10 -7.10
N LEU A 346 3.19 0.14 -7.13
CA LEU A 346 2.35 0.65 -6.03
C LEU A 346 1.71 -0.48 -5.19
N GLY A 347 2.23 -1.71 -5.31
CA GLY A 347 1.71 -2.88 -4.64
C GLY A 347 0.25 -3.19 -4.98
N SER A 348 -0.41 -3.96 -4.13
CA SER A 348 -1.85 -4.24 -4.23
C SER A 348 -2.61 -3.54 -3.12
N ALA A 349 -3.91 -3.29 -3.35
CA ALA A 349 -4.77 -2.86 -2.27
C ALA A 349 -4.97 -4.04 -1.31
N ILE A 350 -4.98 -3.75 -0.01
CA ILE A 350 -5.15 -4.76 1.02
C ILE A 350 -6.59 -5.31 1.01
N ILE A 351 -7.57 -4.48 0.64
CA ILE A 351 -8.97 -4.89 0.49
C ILE A 351 -9.20 -5.95 -0.60
N ASP A 352 -8.23 -6.14 -1.51
CA ASP A 352 -8.32 -7.18 -2.54
C ASP A 352 -8.11 -8.59 -1.95
N ASP A 353 -7.56 -8.69 -0.73
CA ASP A 353 -7.38 -9.97 -0.04
C ASP A 353 -8.73 -10.54 0.42
N PRO A 354 -9.10 -11.78 0.05
CA PRO A 354 -10.44 -12.32 0.30
C PRO A 354 -10.88 -12.39 1.77
N TRP A 355 -9.92 -12.45 2.69
CA TRP A 355 -10.18 -12.56 4.12
C TRP A 355 -10.49 -11.21 4.78
N ILE A 356 -10.33 -10.10 4.05
CA ILE A 356 -10.57 -8.75 4.56
C ILE A 356 -11.94 -8.27 4.08
N GLY A 357 -12.86 -8.10 5.03
CA GLY A 357 -14.21 -7.61 4.75
C GLY A 357 -14.30 -6.08 4.70
N GLY A 358 -13.36 -5.38 5.32
CA GLY A 358 -13.31 -3.92 5.32
C GLY A 358 -12.15 -3.35 6.10
N ILE A 359 -11.77 -2.11 5.78
CA ILE A 359 -10.70 -1.39 6.45
C ILE A 359 -11.21 0.01 6.80
N GLU A 360 -11.07 0.38 8.08
CA GLU A 360 -11.36 1.72 8.57
C GLU A 360 -10.07 2.34 9.10
N ILE A 361 -9.62 3.41 8.43
CA ILE A 361 -8.40 4.12 8.80
C ILE A 361 -8.77 5.27 9.73
N GLY A 362 -8.40 5.16 11.00
CA GLY A 362 -8.50 6.23 11.98
C GLY A 362 -7.21 7.05 12.08
N ASN A 363 -7.21 8.06 12.96
CA ASN A 363 -6.04 8.93 13.14
C ASN A 363 -4.85 8.19 13.82
N ARG A 364 -5.15 7.33 14.81
CA ARG A 364 -4.15 6.61 15.63
C ARG A 364 -4.25 5.09 15.55
N ALA A 365 -5.29 4.57 14.91
CA ALA A 365 -5.52 3.15 14.80
C ALA A 365 -6.17 2.81 13.46
N ILE A 366 -5.94 1.59 13.00
CA ILE A 366 -6.57 1.00 11.82
C ILE A 366 -7.39 -0.17 12.28
N THR A 367 -8.64 -0.20 11.86
CA THR A 367 -9.56 -1.29 12.13
C THR A 367 -9.71 -2.13 10.88
N VAL A 368 -9.35 -3.40 10.97
CA VAL A 368 -9.53 -4.37 9.88
C VAL A 368 -10.66 -5.30 10.28
N ASN A 369 -11.74 -5.27 9.51
CA ASN A 369 -12.87 -6.18 9.64
C ASN A 369 -12.55 -7.44 8.86
N HIS A 370 -12.61 -8.59 9.53
CA HIS A 370 -12.38 -9.87 8.87
C HIS A 370 -13.66 -10.34 8.16
N ALA A 371 -13.50 -10.88 6.96
CA ALA A 371 -14.56 -11.59 6.23
C ALA A 371 -14.66 -13.06 6.66
N GLU A 372 -13.57 -13.64 7.15
CA GLU A 372 -13.54 -14.97 7.77
C GLU A 372 -13.39 -14.84 9.30
N GLY A 373 -13.93 -15.79 10.07
CA GLY A 373 -13.90 -15.72 11.53
C GLY A 373 -13.42 -17.00 12.18
N THR A 374 -13.20 -16.92 13.51
CA THR A 374 -12.91 -18.08 14.35
C THR A 374 -14.16 -18.60 15.02
N SER A 375 -14.10 -19.85 15.51
CA SER A 375 -15.13 -20.34 16.42
C SER A 375 -15.02 -19.63 17.77
N LEU A 376 -16.15 -19.11 18.21
CA LEU A 376 -16.38 -18.63 19.56
C LEU A 376 -17.05 -19.71 20.39
N LEU A 377 -16.70 -19.74 21.67
CA LEU A 377 -17.43 -20.46 22.69
C LEU A 377 -18.18 -19.43 23.56
N LEU A 378 -19.50 -19.51 23.53
CA LEU A 378 -20.38 -18.70 24.34
C LEU A 378 -21.02 -19.57 25.42
N THR A 379 -20.92 -19.12 26.67
CA THR A 379 -21.61 -19.71 27.81
C THR A 379 -22.62 -18.73 28.34
N LEU A 380 -23.90 -19.09 28.27
CA LEU A 380 -24.99 -18.29 28.81
C LEU A 380 -25.53 -18.94 30.08
N LYS A 381 -25.61 -18.15 31.15
CA LYS A 381 -26.20 -18.55 32.43
C LYS A 381 -27.45 -17.75 32.68
N ALA A 382 -28.52 -18.43 33.10
CA ALA A 382 -29.79 -17.81 33.43
C ALA A 382 -30.41 -18.47 34.66
N LYS A 383 -31.35 -17.78 35.31
CA LYS A 383 -32.09 -18.33 36.46
C LYS A 383 -33.06 -19.45 36.06
N SER A 384 -33.63 -19.37 34.85
CA SER A 384 -34.46 -20.43 34.27
C SER A 384 -33.65 -21.29 33.32
N GLN A 385 -34.10 -22.52 33.03
CA GLN A 385 -33.43 -23.39 32.06
C GLN A 385 -33.57 -22.81 30.65
N PRO A 386 -32.47 -22.40 30.00
CA PRO A 386 -32.50 -21.91 28.64
C PRO A 386 -32.76 -23.05 27.66
N LYS A 387 -33.64 -22.82 26.67
CA LYS A 387 -33.89 -23.75 25.56
C LYS A 387 -33.45 -23.11 24.25
N ALA A 388 -32.57 -23.75 23.51
CA ALA A 388 -32.19 -23.22 22.21
C ALA A 388 -33.24 -23.50 21.13
N VAL A 389 -33.33 -22.59 20.17
CA VAL A 389 -34.23 -22.68 19.02
C VAL A 389 -33.41 -22.50 17.76
N HIS A 390 -33.70 -23.29 16.74
CA HIS A 390 -33.07 -23.19 15.43
C HIS A 390 -34.12 -23.15 14.32
N HIS A 391 -33.74 -22.63 13.16
CA HIS A 391 -34.52 -22.62 11.94
C HIS A 391 -33.90 -23.59 10.93
N ILE A 392 -34.71 -24.06 9.97
CA ILE A 392 -34.24 -24.95 8.89
C ILE A 392 -33.49 -24.11 7.86
N SER A 393 -32.32 -24.59 7.43
CA SER A 393 -31.53 -23.97 6.37
C SER A 393 -31.95 -24.52 5.00
N GLN A 394 -31.75 -23.75 3.93
CA GLN A 394 -32.12 -24.16 2.56
C GLN A 394 -31.26 -23.48 1.51
N PHE A 395 -31.09 -24.11 0.35
CA PHE A 395 -30.52 -23.52 -0.86
C PHE A 395 -31.09 -24.21 -2.10
N SER A 396 -31.11 -23.51 -3.23
CA SER A 396 -31.63 -24.04 -4.51
C SER A 396 -30.56 -24.70 -5.34
N SER A 397 -29.42 -24.03 -5.55
CA SER A 397 -28.27 -24.59 -6.26
C SER A 397 -26.99 -23.82 -5.96
N PHE A 398 -25.85 -24.39 -6.34
CA PHE A 398 -24.55 -23.72 -6.24
C PHE A 398 -23.70 -23.92 -7.48
N ASN A 399 -22.76 -23.01 -7.70
CA ASN A 399 -21.74 -23.09 -8.75
C ASN A 399 -20.44 -22.42 -8.24
N GLY A 400 -19.30 -22.71 -8.86
CA GLY A 400 -18.04 -22.07 -8.49
C GLY A 400 -16.81 -22.56 -9.22
N SER A 401 -15.65 -22.19 -8.69
CA SER A 401 -14.34 -22.66 -9.17
C SER A 401 -13.31 -22.68 -8.05
N ILE A 402 -12.32 -23.55 -8.15
CA ILE A 402 -11.12 -23.51 -7.32
C ILE A 402 -10.13 -22.54 -7.98
N GLN A 403 -9.60 -21.58 -7.22
CA GLN A 403 -8.70 -20.56 -7.72
C GLN A 403 -7.40 -20.56 -6.92
N LEU A 404 -6.28 -20.49 -7.63
CA LEU A 404 -4.97 -20.11 -7.11
C LEU A 404 -4.62 -18.76 -7.74
N ASP A 405 -4.61 -17.71 -6.93
CA ASP A 405 -4.35 -16.36 -7.42
C ASP A 405 -2.84 -16.08 -7.57
N LYS A 406 -2.53 -14.92 -8.16
CA LYS A 406 -1.18 -14.39 -8.36
C LYS A 406 -0.35 -14.22 -7.07
N ASP A 407 -1.01 -14.20 -5.91
CA ASP A 407 -0.41 -14.04 -4.58
C ASP A 407 -0.31 -15.38 -3.84
N SER A 408 -0.57 -16.50 -4.54
CA SER A 408 -0.57 -17.87 -4.01
C SER A 408 -1.69 -18.17 -2.99
N ASN A 409 -2.73 -17.33 -2.92
CA ASN A 409 -3.92 -17.68 -2.15
C ASN A 409 -4.71 -18.74 -2.90
N ARG A 410 -5.06 -19.81 -2.19
CA ARG A 410 -5.89 -20.88 -2.71
C ARG A 410 -7.26 -20.86 -2.05
N PHE A 411 -8.31 -20.77 -2.85
CA PHE A 411 -9.67 -20.68 -2.34
C PHE A 411 -10.72 -21.25 -3.31
N LEU A 412 -11.86 -21.64 -2.76
CA LEU A 412 -13.09 -21.88 -3.50
C LEU A 412 -13.84 -20.57 -3.63
N ASN A 413 -14.17 -20.22 -4.86
CA ASN A 413 -15.06 -19.11 -5.17
C ASN A 413 -16.42 -19.70 -5.52
N LEU A 414 -17.36 -19.63 -4.58
CA LEU A 414 -18.69 -20.25 -4.66
C LEU A 414 -19.78 -19.19 -4.80
N THR A 415 -20.83 -19.57 -5.49
CA THR A 415 -22.04 -18.79 -5.70
C THR A 415 -23.24 -19.68 -5.43
N PHE A 416 -24.18 -19.19 -4.64
CA PHE A 416 -25.40 -19.88 -4.22
C PHE A 416 -26.62 -19.12 -4.69
N LEU A 417 -27.68 -19.87 -5.02
CA LEU A 417 -28.98 -19.33 -5.39
C LEU A 417 -30.03 -19.72 -4.34
N ASP A 418 -30.94 -18.78 -4.06
CA ASP A 418 -32.05 -18.89 -3.10
C ASP A 418 -31.63 -19.49 -1.75
N THR A 419 -30.59 -18.93 -1.15
CA THR A 419 -29.99 -19.49 0.07
C THR A 419 -30.51 -18.83 1.35
N ARG A 420 -30.61 -19.61 2.42
CA ARG A 420 -30.93 -19.15 3.77
C ARG A 420 -30.30 -20.06 4.83
N GLY A 421 -29.71 -19.45 5.85
CA GLY A 421 -29.16 -20.17 7.00
C GLY A 421 -27.75 -20.74 6.74
N THR A 422 -27.48 -21.93 7.29
CA THR A 422 -26.15 -22.55 7.28
C THR A 422 -26.07 -23.64 6.22
N LEU A 423 -25.06 -23.58 5.36
CA LEU A 423 -24.73 -24.60 4.37
C LEU A 423 -23.45 -25.32 4.77
N ILE A 424 -23.39 -26.64 4.56
CA ILE A 424 -22.23 -27.47 4.88
C ILE A 424 -21.69 -28.04 3.58
N GLY A 425 -20.42 -27.75 3.31
CA GLY A 425 -19.70 -28.21 2.14
C GLY A 425 -18.64 -29.25 2.49
N GLN A 426 -18.52 -30.26 1.63
CA GLN A 426 -17.56 -31.34 1.72
C GLN A 426 -16.81 -31.45 0.39
N VAL A 427 -15.49 -31.50 0.46
CA VAL A 427 -14.61 -31.59 -0.71
C VAL A 427 -14.01 -32.98 -0.76
N PHE A 428 -14.15 -33.63 -1.91
CA PHE A 428 -13.66 -34.98 -2.17
C PHE A 428 -12.68 -35.00 -3.34
N SER A 429 -11.73 -35.93 -3.29
CA SER A 429 -10.80 -36.18 -4.39
C SER A 429 -11.46 -36.85 -5.60
N SER A 430 -12.57 -37.55 -5.38
CA SER A 430 -13.27 -38.35 -6.40
C SER A 430 -14.78 -38.42 -6.15
N GLU A 431 -15.54 -38.77 -7.18
CA GLU A 431 -16.99 -38.99 -7.11
C GLU A 431 -17.40 -40.13 -6.17
N THR A 432 -16.50 -41.10 -5.94
CA THR A 432 -16.74 -42.23 -5.04
C THR A 432 -16.76 -41.82 -3.57
N ARG A 433 -16.43 -40.56 -3.24
CA ARG A 433 -16.45 -39.96 -1.88
C ARG A 433 -15.67 -40.76 -0.82
N THR A 434 -14.67 -41.52 -1.25
CA THR A 434 -13.87 -42.41 -0.38
C THR A 434 -12.89 -41.64 0.49
N GLN A 435 -12.37 -40.52 -0.03
CA GLN A 435 -11.45 -39.65 0.68
C GLN A 435 -11.99 -38.22 0.68
N MET A 436 -12.23 -37.73 1.89
CA MET A 436 -12.65 -36.36 2.16
C MET A 436 -11.42 -35.52 2.47
N ASP A 437 -11.20 -34.45 1.70
CA ASP A 437 -10.04 -33.58 1.85
C ASP A 437 -10.31 -32.47 2.88
N ILE A 438 -11.50 -31.86 2.85
CA ILE A 438 -11.91 -30.78 3.76
C ILE A 438 -13.43 -30.71 3.91
N VAL A 439 -13.88 -30.26 5.08
CA VAL A 439 -15.27 -29.87 5.38
C VAL A 439 -15.27 -28.40 5.78
N PHE A 440 -16.26 -27.65 5.30
CA PHE A 440 -16.45 -26.24 5.64
C PHE A 440 -17.93 -25.94 5.85
N SER A 441 -18.23 -24.86 6.57
CA SER A 441 -19.58 -24.31 6.70
C SER A 441 -19.62 -22.88 6.15
N ILE A 442 -20.73 -22.51 5.55
CA ILE A 442 -20.99 -21.18 5.02
C ILE A 442 -22.28 -20.68 5.67
N GLN A 443 -22.17 -19.55 6.35
CA GLN A 443 -23.33 -18.87 6.91
C GLN A 443 -23.86 -17.84 5.91
N THR A 444 -25.13 -17.97 5.58
CA THR A 444 -25.84 -17.07 4.68
C THR A 444 -26.84 -16.21 5.45
N SER A 445 -27.49 -15.30 4.74
CA SER A 445 -28.42 -14.34 5.34
C SER A 445 -29.59 -14.97 6.06
N THR A 446 -30.22 -14.15 6.90
CA THR A 446 -31.42 -14.53 7.66
C THR A 446 -32.65 -14.67 6.77
N ASN A 447 -32.67 -13.90 5.68
CA ASN A 447 -33.67 -13.95 4.63
C ASN A 447 -33.16 -14.79 3.46
N ILE A 448 -34.10 -15.23 2.62
CA ILE A 448 -33.75 -15.88 1.36
C ILE A 448 -33.07 -14.83 0.50
N GLU A 449 -31.82 -15.10 0.13
CA GLU A 449 -31.08 -14.31 -0.84
C GLU A 449 -31.07 -15.04 -2.17
N ASP A 450 -31.56 -14.36 -3.20
CA ASP A 450 -31.56 -14.87 -4.58
C ASP A 450 -30.15 -15.21 -5.05
N PHE A 451 -29.14 -14.45 -4.58
CA PHE A 451 -27.75 -14.62 -4.95
C PHE A 451 -26.81 -14.33 -3.79
N PHE A 452 -25.97 -15.31 -3.42
CA PHE A 452 -24.95 -15.17 -2.38
C PHE A 452 -23.60 -15.69 -2.86
N LYS A 453 -22.53 -14.94 -2.62
CA LYS A 453 -21.17 -15.32 -2.98
C LYS A 453 -20.35 -15.61 -1.72
N ALA A 454 -19.65 -16.73 -1.71
CA ALA A 454 -18.80 -17.15 -0.61
C ALA A 454 -17.39 -17.49 -1.11
N ILE A 455 -16.39 -17.16 -0.30
CA ILE A 455 -15.01 -17.56 -0.54
C ILE A 455 -14.57 -18.45 0.61
N VAL A 456 -14.06 -19.65 0.29
CA VAL A 456 -13.59 -20.62 1.29
C VAL A 456 -12.12 -20.93 1.04
N SER A 457 -11.27 -20.64 2.03
CA SER A 457 -9.84 -20.95 1.97
C SER A 457 -9.58 -22.45 1.86
N LEU A 458 -8.63 -22.85 1.01
CA LEU A 458 -8.29 -24.26 0.77
C LEU A 458 -6.84 -24.59 1.17
N PRO A 459 -6.57 -25.83 1.61
CA PRO A 459 -5.21 -26.30 1.87
C PRO A 459 -4.39 -26.48 0.59
N SER A 460 -3.06 -26.44 0.75
CA SER A 460 -2.08 -26.61 -0.33
C SER A 460 -2.07 -28.01 -0.95
N THR A 461 -2.77 -28.98 -0.36
CA THR A 461 -2.93 -30.35 -0.88
C THR A 461 -3.90 -30.42 -2.07
N ILE A 462 -4.74 -29.41 -2.30
CA ILE A 462 -5.75 -29.40 -3.37
C ILE A 462 -5.26 -28.62 -4.59
N ASP A 463 -4.56 -29.26 -5.51
CA ASP A 463 -3.88 -28.64 -6.66
C ASP A 463 -4.55 -28.88 -8.02
N SER A 464 -5.75 -29.44 -8.00
CA SER A 464 -6.45 -29.94 -9.17
C SER A 464 -7.96 -29.88 -8.93
N ARG A 465 -8.77 -30.19 -9.95
CA ARG A 465 -10.24 -30.23 -9.81
C ARG A 465 -10.65 -31.15 -8.66
N ARG A 466 -11.74 -30.80 -7.98
CA ARG A 466 -12.31 -31.60 -6.87
C ARG A 466 -13.80 -31.75 -7.03
N TYR A 467 -14.32 -32.85 -6.47
CA TYR A 467 -15.74 -33.13 -6.41
C TYR A 467 -16.30 -32.56 -5.10
N ILE A 468 -17.19 -31.58 -5.20
CA ILE A 468 -17.65 -30.81 -4.05
C ILE A 468 -19.13 -31.07 -3.86
N CYS A 469 -19.52 -31.38 -2.64
CA CYS A 469 -20.90 -31.61 -2.25
C CYS A 469 -21.32 -30.61 -1.20
N ILE A 470 -22.51 -30.04 -1.34
CA ILE A 470 -23.06 -29.06 -0.40
C ILE A 470 -24.48 -29.49 -0.02
N HIS A 471 -24.82 -29.37 1.26
CA HIS A 471 -26.16 -29.60 1.77
C HIS A 471 -26.53 -28.53 2.80
N ALA A 472 -27.83 -28.35 3.05
CA ALA A 472 -28.29 -27.45 4.09
C ALA A 472 -28.13 -28.08 5.48
N SER A 473 -27.87 -27.27 6.51
CA SER A 473 -27.81 -27.77 7.88
C SER A 473 -29.18 -28.28 8.32
N GLY A 474 -29.22 -29.53 8.78
CA GLY A 474 -30.45 -30.24 9.17
C GLY A 474 -31.20 -30.93 8.03
N ASP A 475 -30.74 -30.81 6.78
CA ASP A 475 -31.33 -31.47 5.62
C ASP A 475 -30.22 -32.09 4.75
N LEU A 476 -29.97 -33.38 4.97
CA LEU A 476 -28.96 -34.16 4.22
C LEU A 476 -29.47 -34.59 2.84
N ASP A 477 -30.79 -34.65 2.66
CA ASP A 477 -31.40 -35.15 1.43
C ASP A 477 -31.32 -34.12 0.29
N SER A 478 -31.20 -32.83 0.62
CA SER A 478 -30.94 -31.75 -0.35
C SER A 478 -29.48 -31.63 -0.80
N GLN A 479 -28.64 -32.65 -0.56
CA GLN A 479 -27.24 -32.61 -0.99
C GLN A 479 -27.11 -32.52 -2.51
N GLN A 480 -26.38 -31.52 -2.99
CA GLN A 480 -26.00 -31.35 -4.38
C GLN A 480 -24.50 -31.47 -4.53
N CYS A 481 -24.02 -32.07 -5.62
CA CYS A 481 -22.60 -32.26 -5.85
C CYS A 481 -22.21 -31.92 -7.29
N GLN A 482 -21.02 -31.36 -7.46
CA GLN A 482 -20.48 -30.98 -8.76
C GLN A 482 -18.95 -30.99 -8.76
N TRP A 483 -18.35 -31.27 -9.93
CA TRP A 483 -16.95 -31.00 -10.18
C TRP A 483 -16.69 -29.51 -10.37
N LEU A 484 -15.78 -28.95 -9.59
CA LEU A 484 -15.31 -27.58 -9.79
C LEU A 484 -13.91 -27.58 -10.39
N GLU A 485 -13.73 -26.78 -11.45
CA GLU A 485 -12.47 -26.64 -12.16
C GLU A 485 -11.42 -25.87 -11.34
N TYR A 486 -10.14 -26.24 -11.55
CA TYR A 486 -8.99 -25.59 -10.94
C TYR A 486 -8.37 -24.57 -11.89
N LYS A 487 -8.34 -23.30 -11.49
CA LYS A 487 -7.76 -22.20 -12.26
C LYS A 487 -6.57 -21.63 -11.48
N ALA A 488 -5.41 -21.57 -12.12
CA ALA A 488 -4.20 -21.03 -11.51
C ALA A 488 -3.66 -19.87 -12.34
N ASP A 489 -3.51 -18.72 -11.69
CA ASP A 489 -2.85 -17.56 -12.23
C ASP A 489 -1.33 -17.64 -11.95
N PRO A 490 -0.48 -17.21 -12.89
CA PRO A 490 0.96 -17.18 -12.66
C PRO A 490 1.34 -16.11 -11.63
N LEU A 491 2.45 -16.35 -10.92
CA LEU A 491 3.03 -15.37 -9.99
C LEU A 491 3.41 -14.06 -10.71
N ASN A 492 3.23 -12.94 -10.01
CA ASN A 492 3.69 -11.65 -10.50
C ASN A 492 5.22 -11.58 -10.53
N LEU A 493 5.79 -11.38 -11.72
CA LEU A 493 7.20 -11.05 -11.91
C LEU A 493 7.38 -9.53 -11.87
N ASN A 494 7.87 -9.01 -10.75
CA ASN A 494 8.33 -7.62 -10.68
C ASN A 494 9.64 -7.48 -11.48
N ARG A 495 9.56 -6.92 -12.69
CA ARG A 495 10.75 -6.49 -13.44
C ARG A 495 10.88 -4.98 -13.35
N ILE A 496 11.66 -4.52 -12.38
CA ILE A 496 12.08 -3.11 -12.33
C ILE A 496 13.19 -2.95 -13.38
N SER A 497 13.00 -2.03 -14.32
CA SER A 497 13.89 -1.90 -15.47
C SER A 497 15.07 -0.99 -15.14
N HIS A 498 16.23 -1.55 -14.82
CA HIS A 498 17.50 -0.81 -14.84
C HIS A 498 17.93 -0.60 -16.29
N ARG A 499 17.49 0.50 -16.90
CA ARG A 499 17.85 0.85 -18.27
C ARG A 499 18.68 2.14 -18.26
N TRP A 500 19.81 2.09 -18.94
CA TRP A 500 20.58 3.29 -19.26
C TRP A 500 19.77 4.16 -20.21
N GLN A 501 19.59 5.42 -19.85
CA GLN A 501 18.94 6.40 -20.71
C GLN A 501 19.99 7.28 -21.38
N GLN A 502 19.85 7.48 -22.68
CA GLN A 502 20.65 8.46 -23.41
C GLN A 502 20.02 9.83 -23.30
N ALA A 503 20.86 10.83 -23.02
CA ALA A 503 20.48 12.23 -22.97
C ALA A 503 21.54 13.10 -23.65
N HIS A 504 21.10 14.29 -24.05
CA HIS A 504 21.94 15.34 -24.62
C HIS A 504 21.70 16.62 -23.82
N SER A 505 22.75 17.31 -23.40
CA SER A 505 22.61 18.62 -22.77
C SER A 505 22.88 19.73 -23.79
N ASN A 506 22.16 20.84 -23.63
CA ASN A 506 22.34 22.00 -24.48
C ASN A 506 23.38 22.93 -23.85
N CYS A 507 24.59 22.95 -24.40
CA CYS A 507 25.60 23.93 -24.04
C CYS A 507 26.22 24.58 -25.28
N ASN A 508 25.68 25.74 -25.65
CA ASN A 508 26.20 26.55 -26.74
C ASN A 508 27.61 27.07 -26.40
N GLY A 509 28.60 26.76 -27.23
CA GLY A 509 29.99 27.19 -27.02
C GLY A 509 30.82 26.33 -26.05
N CYS A 510 30.23 25.29 -25.45
CA CYS A 510 31.01 24.36 -24.63
C CYS A 510 32.06 23.64 -25.47
N ASN A 511 33.30 23.61 -24.99
CA ASN A 511 34.43 22.96 -25.66
C ASN A 511 34.74 23.51 -27.08
N GLU A 512 34.17 24.67 -27.45
CA GLU A 512 34.57 25.44 -28.62
C GLU A 512 35.76 26.32 -28.22
N ARG A 513 36.88 26.24 -28.96
CA ARG A 513 38.01 27.14 -28.68
C ARG A 513 37.62 28.55 -29.05
N GLY A 514 37.51 29.42 -28.05
CA GLY A 514 37.65 30.85 -28.23
C GLY A 514 39.02 31.17 -28.84
N VAL A 515 39.04 32.15 -29.75
CA VAL A 515 40.26 32.68 -30.40
C VAL A 515 41.30 33.16 -29.36
N ASP A 516 40.86 33.35 -28.11
CA ASP A 516 41.66 33.78 -26.97
C ASP A 516 42.77 32.80 -26.57
N LEU A 517 42.61 31.47 -26.76
CA LEU A 517 43.71 30.51 -26.49
C LEU A 517 44.82 30.57 -27.56
N PHE A 518 44.46 30.95 -28.79
CA PHE A 518 45.42 31.21 -29.85
C PHE A 518 46.12 32.56 -29.63
N LEU A 519 45.38 33.59 -29.22
CA LEU A 519 45.91 34.92 -28.93
C LEU A 519 46.78 34.94 -27.66
N THR A 520 46.46 34.17 -26.63
CA THR A 520 47.30 34.05 -25.42
C THR A 520 48.57 33.25 -25.65
N ASN A 521 48.58 32.27 -26.56
CA ASN A 521 49.80 31.60 -27.02
C ASN A 521 50.65 32.50 -27.95
N LEU A 522 50.08 33.56 -28.50
CA LEU A 522 50.80 34.59 -29.27
C LEU A 522 51.20 35.81 -28.41
N ASP A 523 50.94 35.80 -27.10
CA ASP A 523 51.33 36.89 -26.21
C ASP A 523 52.83 36.79 -25.86
N PRO A 524 53.68 37.71 -26.37
CA PRO A 524 55.12 37.65 -26.17
C PRO A 524 55.54 37.79 -24.69
N ARG A 525 54.63 38.17 -23.81
CA ARG A 525 54.88 38.25 -22.35
C ARG A 525 54.94 36.88 -21.68
N LYS A 526 54.24 35.87 -22.22
CA LYS A 526 54.19 34.51 -21.67
C LYS A 526 55.22 33.55 -22.28
N TRP A 527 55.86 33.94 -23.39
CA TRP A 527 56.86 33.11 -24.08
C TRP A 527 58.11 32.84 -23.25
N PHE A 528 58.35 33.65 -22.22
CA PHE A 528 59.53 33.58 -21.36
C PHE A 528 59.22 33.14 -19.92
N ASP A 529 57.96 32.82 -19.62
CA ASP A 529 57.58 32.29 -18.30
C ASP A 529 58.12 30.86 -18.16
N GLY A 530 59.09 30.66 -17.26
CA GLY A 530 59.69 29.35 -16.97
C GLY A 530 61.21 29.25 -17.12
N LEU A 531 61.89 30.30 -17.60
CA LEU A 531 63.36 30.36 -17.67
C LEU A 531 63.94 30.74 -16.30
N ASN A 532 64.24 29.75 -15.46
CA ASN A 532 64.71 29.98 -14.09
C ASN A 532 66.22 29.77 -13.90
N SER A 533 66.94 29.28 -14.91
CA SER A 533 68.40 29.15 -14.85
C SER A 533 69.13 30.08 -15.84
N PRO A 534 70.31 30.61 -15.47
CA PRO A 534 71.12 31.44 -16.37
C PRO A 534 71.61 30.67 -17.62
N ALA A 535 71.64 29.33 -17.57
CA ALA A 535 71.97 28.48 -18.71
C ALA A 535 70.82 28.41 -19.73
N GLU A 536 69.57 28.34 -19.27
CA GLU A 536 68.37 28.33 -20.14
C GLU A 536 68.17 29.67 -20.86
N ILE A 537 68.47 30.79 -20.19
CA ILE A 537 68.43 32.12 -20.81
C ILE A 537 69.49 32.24 -21.92
N MET A 538 70.70 31.73 -21.68
CA MET A 538 71.78 31.71 -22.69
C MET A 538 71.44 30.86 -23.91
N MET A 539 70.86 29.67 -23.70
CA MET A 539 70.38 28.80 -24.79
C MET A 539 69.25 29.46 -25.57
N CYS A 540 68.29 30.10 -24.90
CA CYS A 540 67.19 30.81 -25.56
C CYS A 540 67.70 31.97 -26.43
N VAL A 541 68.65 32.78 -25.92
CA VAL A 541 69.28 33.86 -26.70
C VAL A 541 70.03 33.31 -27.91
N PHE A 542 70.72 32.18 -27.76
CA PHE A 542 71.42 31.51 -28.85
C PHE A 542 70.46 30.99 -29.92
N GLU A 543 69.35 30.36 -29.52
CA GLU A 543 68.31 29.87 -30.45
C GLU A 543 67.62 31.01 -31.20
N ILE A 544 67.33 32.13 -30.53
CA ILE A 544 66.76 33.33 -31.18
C ILE A 544 67.76 33.90 -32.19
N LEU A 545 69.04 34.02 -31.84
CA LEU A 545 70.09 34.48 -32.76
C LEU A 545 70.23 33.55 -33.96
N LEU A 546 70.23 32.23 -33.74
CA LEU A 546 70.28 31.23 -34.81
C LEU A 546 69.06 31.35 -35.73
N GLY A 547 67.87 31.55 -35.15
CA GLY A 547 66.62 31.78 -35.88
C GLY A 547 66.67 33.03 -36.74
N ILE A 548 67.19 34.15 -36.21
CA ILE A 548 67.38 35.40 -36.97
C ILE A 548 68.38 35.20 -38.12
N VAL A 549 69.49 34.49 -37.87
CA VAL A 549 70.50 34.19 -38.91
C VAL A 549 69.90 33.30 -40.01
N LEU A 550 69.15 32.26 -39.65
CA LEU A 550 68.44 31.40 -40.61
C LEU A 550 67.38 32.16 -41.40
N PHE A 551 66.66 33.09 -40.76
CA PHE A 551 65.66 33.93 -41.41
C PHE A 551 66.32 34.91 -42.40
N MET A 552 67.44 35.52 -42.02
CA MET A 552 68.22 36.39 -42.91
C MET A 552 68.85 35.59 -44.06
N ALA A 553 69.33 34.38 -43.80
CA ALA A 553 69.87 33.48 -44.82
C ALA A 553 68.79 33.02 -45.81
N THR A 554 67.57 32.71 -45.34
CA THR A 554 66.44 32.35 -46.22
C THR A 554 65.97 33.56 -47.03
N ILE A 555 65.90 34.76 -46.46
CA ILE A 555 65.62 35.99 -47.23
C ILE A 555 66.71 36.22 -48.29
N ALA A 556 67.99 36.05 -47.95
CA ALA A 556 69.08 36.18 -48.90
C ALA A 556 68.99 35.14 -50.02
N LEU A 557 68.69 33.87 -49.70
CA LEU A 557 68.48 32.79 -50.69
C LEU A 557 67.28 33.10 -51.61
N CYS A 558 66.17 33.55 -51.04
CA CYS A 558 64.99 33.92 -51.81
C CYS A 558 65.28 35.12 -52.73
N THR A 559 65.90 36.18 -52.21
CA THR A 559 66.13 37.43 -52.96
C THR A 559 67.30 37.37 -53.95
N LYS A 560 68.35 36.60 -53.64
CA LYS A 560 69.57 36.51 -54.46
C LYS A 560 69.67 35.26 -55.32
N CYS A 561 68.96 34.18 -55.00
CA CYS A 561 68.99 32.95 -55.80
C CYS A 561 67.64 32.73 -56.52
N PHE A 562 66.53 32.66 -55.79
CA PHE A 562 65.24 32.31 -56.39
C PHE A 562 64.65 33.41 -57.29
N ILE A 563 64.69 34.68 -56.89
CA ILE A 563 64.16 35.80 -57.69
C ILE A 563 64.92 36.01 -59.02
N PRO A 564 66.27 35.97 -59.09
CA PRO A 564 66.96 36.08 -60.38
C PRO A 564 66.82 34.82 -61.26
N LEU A 565 66.76 33.61 -60.68
CA LEU A 565 66.51 32.38 -61.45
C LEU A 565 65.12 32.38 -62.10
N THR A 566 64.10 32.86 -61.39
CA THR A 566 62.74 33.01 -61.94
C THR A 566 62.65 34.12 -62.99
N ARG A 567 63.43 35.21 -62.88
CA ARG A 567 63.55 36.22 -63.94
C ARG A 567 64.25 35.69 -65.20
N TRP A 568 65.20 34.77 -65.08
CA TRP A 568 65.87 34.16 -66.22
C TRP A 568 64.99 33.16 -66.98
N LEU A 569 64.12 32.42 -66.27
CA LEU A 569 63.14 31.50 -66.86
C LEU A 569 61.99 32.21 -67.63
N ILE A 570 61.76 33.51 -67.41
CA ILE A 570 60.67 34.29 -68.04
C ILE A 570 61.17 35.14 -69.23
N CYS A 571 62.48 35.20 -69.50
CA CYS A 571 63.03 35.87 -70.67
C CYS A 571 62.95 34.99 -71.94
N ILE A 572 61.78 34.98 -72.59
CA ILE A 572 61.61 34.46 -73.96
C ILE A 572 62.32 35.43 -74.93
N PRO A 573 63.30 34.99 -75.75
CA PRO A 573 63.93 35.86 -76.73
C PRO A 573 62.94 36.21 -77.85
N LYS A 574 62.72 37.52 -78.07
CA LYS A 574 61.98 38.03 -79.23
C LYS A 574 62.70 37.63 -80.51
N MET A 575 62.03 36.89 -81.39
CA MET A 575 62.52 36.61 -82.75
C MET A 575 62.68 37.92 -83.55
N PRO A 576 63.74 38.05 -84.36
CA PRO A 576 63.93 39.21 -85.22
C PRO A 576 62.94 39.20 -86.40
N LYS A 577 62.30 40.34 -86.65
CA LYS A 577 61.43 40.54 -87.82
C LYS A 577 62.28 40.62 -89.10
N LYS A 578 61.88 39.88 -90.13
CA LYS A 578 62.13 40.23 -91.53
C LYS A 578 60.95 41.03 -92.06
#